data_AF-A0A0H4W309-F1
#
_entry.id   AF-A0A0H4W309-F1
#
_cell.length_a   1.000
_cell.length_b   1.000
_cell.length_c   1.000
_cell.angle_alpha   90.00
_cell.angle_beta   90.00
_cell.angle_gamma   90.00
#
_symmetry.space_group_name_H-M   'P 1'
#
loop_
_entity.id
_entity.type
_entity.pdbx_description
1 polymer ?
#
loop_
_entity_poly.entity_id
_entity_poly.type
_entity_poly.pdbx_seq_one_letter_code
_entity_poly.pdbx_strand_id
1 'polypeptide(L)'
;METQYTYQIRHIQLQQPLSLPALEEDRGGQYLVYWWQSIPLGHLFLEPGTVLSFQEYQERVLYAVRPSLEFYAQRSLVSVPEKPNGLPLQPLTDWVNDLEVVLQDFLPETLPDQVPVSVVICTCNRPQQLAQCLERFTHLACLPQELLVVDNAPKDDATKEVVRQFAGVRYVREPQVGLDVARNTGARLAHYPVVAFVDDDVTIHEAWLYQVWETFQDPKVAAMTGLVLAAELKSEAQCIFEKHWSFNRGFLDKTFEAEFFRSTFRKGPPVWKIGAGANMAFRKSVFEDVGYFDELLDAGAAGCNGDSEMWYRILAKGHTIHYNPRAVVFHAHREGVQELKRQIFNYMRGHTVAALVQRQHQRAGYLKYLIKLFVVSYSRSAVKGFPAYNFRYRTLWAQITGVVAGFGFYLKHKVSQGKITMK
;
A
#
# COMPACT_ATOMS: atom_id res chain seq x y z
N MET A 1 -18.20 -26.24 13.97
CA MET A 1 -16.75 -26.09 13.75
C MET A 1 -16.53 -24.67 13.29
N GLU A 2 -15.82 -23.86 14.07
CA GLU A 2 -15.40 -22.53 13.60
C GLU A 2 -14.46 -22.74 12.41
N THR A 3 -14.82 -22.21 11.25
CA THR A 3 -13.93 -22.21 10.08
C THR A 3 -12.65 -21.50 10.46
N GLN A 4 -11.53 -22.21 10.44
CA GLN A 4 -10.23 -21.61 10.75
C GLN A 4 -9.82 -20.74 9.55
N TYR A 5 -10.00 -19.42 9.68
CA TYR A 5 -9.64 -18.43 8.66
C TYR A 5 -8.16 -18.08 8.76
N THR A 6 -7.28 -19.05 8.53
CA THR A 6 -5.83 -18.83 8.48
C THR A 6 -5.29 -19.21 7.12
N TYR A 7 -4.27 -18.50 6.64
CA TYR A 7 -3.55 -18.82 5.41
C TYR A 7 -2.05 -18.84 5.67
N GLN A 8 -1.38 -19.85 5.14
CA GLN A 8 0.06 -19.85 5.01
C GLN A 8 0.44 -19.05 3.77
N ILE A 9 1.28 -18.02 3.93
CA ILE A 9 1.81 -17.26 2.80
C ILE A 9 3.03 -17.98 2.24
N ARG A 10 3.07 -18.20 0.92
CA ARG A 10 4.23 -18.77 0.22
C ARG A 10 4.63 -17.88 -0.96
N HIS A 11 5.91 -17.57 -1.03
CA HIS A 11 6.53 -16.85 -2.15
C HIS A 11 7.15 -17.88 -3.09
N ILE A 12 6.67 -17.94 -4.33
CA ILE A 12 7.07 -18.94 -5.33
C ILE A 12 7.89 -18.25 -6.43
N GLN A 13 9.14 -18.66 -6.59
CA GLN A 13 10.04 -18.22 -7.66
C GLN A 13 9.81 -19.07 -8.91
N LEU A 14 9.38 -18.43 -10.00
CA LEU A 14 8.96 -19.08 -11.24
C LEU A 14 10.13 -19.49 -12.15
N GLN A 15 11.38 -19.21 -11.72
CA GLN A 15 12.62 -19.76 -12.29
C GLN A 15 12.75 -21.25 -12.00
N GLN A 16 12.06 -21.75 -10.97
CA GLN A 16 12.02 -23.17 -10.63
C GLN A 16 10.83 -23.85 -11.31
N PRO A 17 10.95 -25.12 -11.72
CA PRO A 17 9.82 -25.89 -12.21
C PRO A 17 8.66 -25.87 -11.22
N LEU A 18 7.45 -25.61 -11.72
CA LEU A 18 6.25 -25.63 -10.88
C LEU A 18 6.07 -27.03 -10.28
N SER A 19 5.80 -27.05 -8.98
CA SER A 19 5.34 -28.23 -8.25
C SER A 19 4.06 -27.89 -7.50
N LEU A 20 3.22 -28.90 -7.24
CA LEU A 20 2.07 -28.69 -6.37
C LEU A 20 2.58 -28.18 -5.01
N PRO A 21 2.00 -27.10 -4.47
CA PRO A 21 2.35 -26.67 -3.14
C PRO A 21 2.05 -27.81 -2.16
N ALA A 22 2.90 -28.01 -1.16
CA ALA A 22 2.60 -28.94 -0.08
C ALA A 22 1.35 -28.42 0.66
N LEU A 23 0.20 -28.99 0.34
CA LEU A 23 -1.08 -28.71 0.97
C LEU A 23 -1.13 -29.57 2.23
N GLU A 24 -0.85 -28.99 3.39
CA GLU A 24 -1.06 -29.68 4.66
C GLU A 24 -2.57 -29.89 4.84
N GLU A 25 -3.01 -31.15 4.92
CA GLU A 25 -4.43 -31.53 4.99
C GLU A 25 -5.18 -30.90 6.18
N ASP A 26 -4.45 -30.41 7.19
CA ASP A 26 -5.00 -30.07 8.51
C ASP A 26 -4.79 -28.60 8.93
N ARG A 27 -4.29 -27.71 8.06
CA ARG A 27 -3.92 -26.33 8.46
C ARG A 27 -4.22 -25.26 7.41
N GLY A 28 -5.45 -24.73 7.45
CA GLY A 28 -5.83 -23.47 6.81
C GLY A 28 -5.72 -23.45 5.27
N GLY A 29 -5.87 -22.28 4.67
CA GLY A 29 -5.68 -22.05 3.24
C GLY A 29 -4.23 -21.73 2.88
N GLN A 30 -3.95 -21.55 1.59
CA GLN A 30 -2.64 -21.08 1.11
C GLN A 30 -2.81 -19.75 0.38
N TYR A 31 -1.92 -18.80 0.65
CA TYR A 31 -1.80 -17.55 -0.10
C TYR A 31 -0.47 -17.56 -0.86
N LEU A 32 -0.53 -17.83 -2.15
CA LEU A 32 0.64 -17.97 -3.01
C LEU A 32 0.89 -16.64 -3.71
N VAL A 33 2.12 -16.13 -3.65
CA VAL A 33 2.57 -14.96 -4.40
C VAL A 33 3.67 -15.42 -5.36
N TYR A 34 3.51 -15.11 -6.64
CA TYR A 34 4.40 -15.57 -7.70
C TYR A 34 5.37 -14.46 -8.10
N TRP A 35 6.63 -14.85 -8.28
CA TRP A 35 7.75 -13.96 -8.52
C TRP A 35 8.57 -14.45 -9.69
N TRP A 36 9.17 -13.50 -10.40
CA TRP A 36 10.34 -13.74 -11.22
C TRP A 36 11.46 -12.86 -10.71
N GLN A 37 12.43 -13.48 -10.03
CA GLN A 37 13.47 -12.77 -9.28
C GLN A 37 12.83 -11.74 -8.31
N SER A 38 13.10 -10.44 -8.51
CA SER A 38 12.54 -9.33 -7.72
C SER A 38 11.20 -8.79 -8.24
N ILE A 39 10.66 -9.32 -9.35
CA ILE A 39 9.43 -8.84 -9.97
C ILE A 39 8.25 -9.68 -9.49
N PRO A 40 7.28 -9.11 -8.75
CA PRO A 40 6.06 -9.81 -8.39
C PRO A 40 5.10 -9.86 -9.59
N LEU A 41 4.60 -11.05 -9.92
CA LEU A 41 3.82 -11.28 -11.14
C LEU A 41 2.33 -11.54 -10.87
N GLY A 42 1.96 -12.01 -9.68
CA GLY A 42 0.58 -12.36 -9.40
C GLY A 42 0.41 -13.04 -8.06
N HIS A 43 -0.84 -13.37 -7.71
CA HIS A 43 -1.14 -14.11 -6.50
C HIS A 43 -2.33 -15.05 -6.66
N LEU A 44 -2.45 -16.02 -5.74
CA LEU A 44 -3.54 -16.98 -5.71
C LEU A 44 -3.89 -17.33 -4.25
N PHE A 45 -5.18 -17.25 -3.93
CA PHE A 45 -5.72 -17.86 -2.71
C PHE A 45 -6.24 -19.25 -3.01
N LEU A 46 -5.73 -20.24 -2.28
CA LEU A 46 -6.31 -21.58 -2.21
C LEU A 46 -7.06 -21.69 -0.89
N GLU A 47 -8.36 -21.93 -0.97
CA GLU A 47 -9.20 -22.05 0.23
C GLU A 47 -8.87 -23.33 1.02
N PRO A 48 -9.09 -23.36 2.34
CA PRO A 48 -8.87 -24.56 3.15
C PRO A 48 -9.58 -25.79 2.55
N GLY A 49 -8.88 -26.93 2.46
CA GLY A 49 -9.40 -28.16 1.87
C GLY A 49 -9.45 -28.20 0.34
N THR A 50 -8.88 -27.20 -0.35
CA THR A 50 -8.74 -27.23 -1.81
C THR A 50 -7.82 -28.38 -2.22
N VAL A 51 -8.31 -29.33 -3.03
CA VAL A 51 -7.50 -30.38 -3.68
C VAL A 51 -7.40 -30.04 -5.16
N LEU A 52 -6.19 -30.06 -5.72
CA LEU A 52 -5.94 -29.75 -7.14
C LEU A 52 -5.05 -30.82 -7.75
N SER A 53 -5.38 -31.23 -8.97
CA SER A 53 -4.41 -31.87 -9.85
C SER A 53 -3.31 -30.88 -10.24
N PHE A 54 -2.16 -31.41 -10.68
CA PHE A 54 -1.06 -30.55 -11.13
C PHE A 54 -1.47 -29.67 -12.32
N GLN A 55 -2.28 -30.19 -13.25
CA GLN A 55 -2.80 -29.44 -14.39
C GLN A 55 -3.69 -28.26 -13.95
N GLU A 56 -4.64 -28.49 -13.03
CA GLU A 56 -5.49 -27.42 -12.51
C GLU A 56 -4.69 -26.34 -11.78
N TYR A 57 -3.64 -26.76 -11.05
CA TYR A 57 -2.72 -25.81 -10.42
C TYR A 57 -1.98 -24.97 -11.45
N GLN A 58 -1.44 -25.59 -12.50
CA GLN A 58 -0.79 -24.90 -13.61
C GLN A 58 -1.71 -23.88 -14.28
N GLU A 59 -2.96 -24.24 -14.57
CA GLU A 59 -3.95 -23.34 -15.16
C GLU A 59 -4.26 -22.13 -14.26
N ARG A 60 -4.35 -22.34 -12.94
CA ARG A 60 -4.57 -21.25 -11.98
C ARG A 60 -3.37 -20.33 -11.82
N VAL A 61 -2.15 -20.88 -11.81
CA VAL A 61 -0.90 -20.09 -11.81
C VAL A 61 -0.88 -19.21 -13.05
N LEU A 62 -1.15 -19.79 -14.21
CA LEU A 62 -1.16 -19.09 -15.49
C LEU A 62 -2.18 -17.94 -15.49
N TYR A 63 -3.39 -18.20 -14.99
CA TYR A 63 -4.40 -17.15 -14.85
C TYR A 63 -3.96 -16.02 -13.92
N ALA A 64 -3.30 -16.36 -12.80
CA ALA A 64 -2.85 -15.38 -11.80
C ALA A 64 -1.75 -14.43 -12.32
N VAL A 65 -0.84 -14.93 -13.15
CA VAL A 65 0.34 -14.17 -13.63
C VAL A 65 0.17 -13.57 -15.02
N ARG A 66 -0.76 -14.09 -15.84
CA ARG A 66 -1.00 -13.65 -17.22
C ARG A 66 -1.11 -12.13 -17.38
N PRO A 67 -1.86 -11.38 -16.54
CA PRO A 67 -1.96 -9.93 -16.72
C PRO A 67 -0.59 -9.23 -16.68
N SER A 68 0.31 -9.69 -15.82
CA SER A 68 1.67 -9.12 -15.70
C SER A 68 2.53 -9.51 -16.89
N LEU A 69 2.44 -10.75 -17.35
CA LEU A 69 3.17 -11.20 -18.53
C LEU A 69 2.76 -10.44 -19.79
N GLU A 70 1.45 -10.27 -20.02
CA GLU A 70 0.94 -9.47 -21.13
C GLU A 70 1.38 -8.01 -21.02
N PHE A 71 1.41 -7.46 -19.81
CA PHE A 71 1.84 -6.08 -19.56
C PHE A 71 3.32 -5.84 -19.90
N TYR A 72 4.21 -6.73 -19.45
CA TYR A 72 5.66 -6.63 -19.69
C TYR A 72 6.01 -7.00 -21.14
N ALA A 73 5.36 -8.01 -21.73
CA ALA A 73 5.62 -8.41 -23.12
C ALA A 73 5.32 -7.28 -24.12
N GLN A 74 4.30 -6.45 -23.86
CA GLN A 74 3.99 -5.27 -24.69
C GLN A 74 5.03 -4.14 -24.56
N ARG A 75 5.93 -4.22 -23.58
CA ARG A 75 6.90 -3.16 -23.22
C ARG A 75 8.35 -3.59 -23.35
N SER A 76 8.61 -4.89 -23.48
CA SER A 76 9.95 -5.40 -23.77
C SER A 76 10.42 -4.90 -25.14
N LEU A 77 11.72 -4.64 -25.24
CA LEU A 77 12.36 -4.21 -26.49
C LEU A 77 12.57 -5.38 -27.45
N VAL A 78 12.49 -6.61 -26.96
CA VAL A 78 12.58 -7.82 -27.77
C VAL A 78 11.25 -8.03 -28.48
N SER A 79 11.31 -8.15 -29.81
CA SER A 79 10.18 -8.63 -30.62
C SER A 79 9.81 -10.04 -30.15
N VAL A 80 8.84 -10.14 -29.24
CA VAL A 80 8.17 -11.41 -28.98
C VAL A 80 7.41 -11.72 -30.27
N PRO A 81 7.70 -12.84 -30.98
CA PRO A 81 7.09 -13.11 -32.27
C PRO A 81 5.57 -13.03 -32.14
N GLU A 82 4.95 -12.14 -32.92
CA GLU A 82 3.49 -11.99 -32.99
C GLU A 82 2.88 -13.33 -33.41
N LYS A 83 2.48 -14.14 -32.44
CA LYS A 83 1.57 -15.25 -32.70
C LYS A 83 0.24 -14.63 -33.13
N PRO A 84 -0.45 -15.14 -34.17
CA PRO A 84 -1.59 -14.48 -34.81
C PRO A 84 -2.83 -14.19 -33.94
N ASN A 85 -2.78 -14.38 -32.62
CA ASN A 85 -3.90 -14.23 -31.69
C ASN A 85 -3.54 -13.51 -30.37
N GLY A 86 -2.34 -12.93 -30.22
CA GLY A 86 -1.88 -12.41 -28.93
C GLY A 86 -1.61 -13.57 -27.95
N LEU A 87 -0.33 -13.84 -27.66
CA LEU A 87 0.17 -14.85 -26.72
C LEU A 87 -0.84 -15.95 -26.30
N PRO A 88 -1.05 -17.02 -27.10
CA PRO A 88 -1.54 -18.25 -26.52
C PRO A 88 -0.37 -18.79 -25.69
N LEU A 89 -0.45 -18.61 -24.37
CA LEU A 89 0.28 -19.41 -23.39
C LEU A 89 -0.17 -20.88 -23.58
N GLN A 90 0.35 -21.55 -24.61
CA GLN A 90 0.25 -22.98 -24.81
C GLN A 90 1.05 -23.69 -23.70
N PRO A 91 0.76 -24.97 -23.37
CA PRO A 91 1.21 -25.56 -22.12
C PRO A 91 2.74 -25.60 -22.02
N LEU A 92 3.27 -24.75 -21.11
CA LEU A 92 4.37 -24.95 -20.15
C LEU A 92 5.55 -25.86 -20.56
N THR A 93 5.93 -25.90 -21.83
CA THR A 93 7.07 -26.74 -22.27
C THR A 93 8.41 -26.01 -22.10
N ASP A 94 8.42 -24.68 -22.18
CA ASP A 94 9.63 -23.87 -21.93
C ASP A 94 9.35 -22.52 -21.25
N TRP A 95 8.51 -22.58 -20.22
CA TRP A 95 8.04 -21.41 -19.44
C TRP A 95 9.16 -20.53 -18.88
N VAL A 96 10.26 -21.14 -18.45
CA VAL A 96 11.40 -20.41 -17.87
C VAL A 96 12.04 -19.52 -18.92
N ASN A 97 12.28 -20.03 -20.13
CA ASN A 97 12.84 -19.24 -21.22
C ASN A 97 11.88 -18.13 -21.68
N ASP A 98 10.57 -18.43 -21.76
CA ASP A 98 9.56 -17.43 -22.11
C ASP A 98 9.55 -16.26 -21.11
N LEU A 99 9.64 -16.55 -19.81
CA LEU A 99 9.70 -15.52 -18.77
C LEU A 99 10.99 -14.72 -18.81
N GLU A 100 12.15 -15.38 -19.00
CA GLU A 100 13.44 -14.71 -19.11
C GLU A 100 13.41 -13.68 -20.26
N VAL A 101 12.96 -14.09 -21.44
CA VAL A 101 12.86 -13.21 -22.62
C VAL A 101 11.98 -11.98 -22.36
N VAL A 102 10.86 -12.15 -21.65
CA VAL A 102 9.90 -11.07 -21.39
C VAL A 102 10.36 -10.14 -20.26
N LEU A 103 11.06 -10.67 -19.25
CA LEU A 103 11.29 -9.97 -17.99
C LEU A 103 12.73 -9.48 -17.79
N GLN A 104 13.70 -10.00 -18.55
CA GLN A 104 15.12 -9.61 -18.44
C GLN A 104 15.33 -8.09 -18.54
N ASP A 105 14.58 -7.40 -19.41
CA ASP A 105 14.70 -5.94 -19.63
C ASP A 105 14.21 -5.11 -18.43
N PHE A 106 13.51 -5.73 -17.48
CA PHE A 106 12.92 -5.07 -16.30
C PHE A 106 13.69 -5.40 -15.01
N LEU A 107 14.80 -6.12 -15.12
CA LEU A 107 15.70 -6.43 -14.03
C LEU A 107 16.94 -5.54 -14.14
N PRO A 108 17.45 -5.01 -13.02
CA PRO A 108 18.69 -4.24 -13.06
C PRO A 108 19.87 -5.13 -13.41
N GLU A 109 20.68 -4.73 -14.40
CA GLU A 109 21.97 -5.39 -14.66
C GLU A 109 22.91 -5.27 -13.45
N THR A 110 22.90 -4.10 -12.79
CA THR A 110 23.66 -3.82 -11.58
C THR A 110 22.88 -2.91 -10.65
N LEU A 111 23.02 -3.11 -9.34
CA LEU A 111 22.47 -2.22 -8.33
C LEU A 111 23.52 -1.18 -7.90
N PRO A 112 23.16 0.10 -7.77
CA PRO A 112 24.03 1.08 -7.12
C PRO A 112 24.13 0.77 -5.62
N ASP A 113 25.33 0.93 -5.04
CA ASP A 113 25.55 0.76 -3.60
C ASP A 113 24.72 1.75 -2.78
N GLN A 114 24.52 2.98 -3.29
CA GLN A 114 23.73 4.03 -2.66
C GLN A 114 22.93 4.86 -3.66
N VAL A 115 21.77 5.34 -3.22
CA VAL A 115 20.88 6.21 -4.01
C VAL A 115 20.48 7.49 -3.25
N PRO A 116 20.30 8.64 -3.94
CA PRO A 116 19.93 9.93 -3.35
C PRO A 116 18.46 9.97 -2.93
N VAL A 117 18.14 9.19 -1.91
CA VAL A 117 16.81 9.06 -1.32
C VAL A 117 16.93 9.27 0.19
N SER A 118 16.08 10.13 0.73
CA SER A 118 15.82 10.27 2.16
C SER A 118 14.70 9.32 2.54
N VAL A 119 15.01 8.26 3.28
CA VAL A 119 14.01 7.36 3.84
C VAL A 119 13.61 7.86 5.22
N VAL A 120 12.32 8.07 5.44
CA VAL A 120 11.73 8.54 6.68
C VAL A 120 10.91 7.41 7.31
N ILE A 121 11.28 7.03 8.52
CA ILE A 121 10.54 6.09 9.37
C ILE A 121 9.90 6.88 10.50
N CYS A 122 8.57 6.93 10.51
CA CYS A 122 7.81 7.52 11.61
C CYS A 122 7.45 6.44 12.62
N THR A 123 7.74 6.68 13.90
CA THR A 123 7.44 5.73 14.98
C THR A 123 6.89 6.44 16.20
N CYS A 124 6.10 5.75 17.03
CA CYS A 124 5.56 6.28 18.28
C CYS A 124 5.49 5.18 19.32
N ASN A 125 6.41 5.18 20.29
CA ASN A 125 6.45 4.24 21.42
C ASN A 125 6.45 2.76 20.97
N ARG A 126 7.23 2.42 19.93
CA ARG A 126 7.37 1.06 19.36
C ARG A 126 8.84 0.67 19.12
N PRO A 127 9.71 0.70 20.16
CA PRO A 127 11.15 0.49 19.98
C PRO A 127 11.49 -0.89 19.39
N GLN A 128 10.73 -1.94 19.71
CA GLN A 128 10.99 -3.29 19.18
C GLN A 128 10.67 -3.40 17.68
N GLN A 129 9.55 -2.83 17.23
CA GLN A 129 9.20 -2.82 15.80
C GLN A 129 10.20 -1.96 15.02
N LEU A 130 10.60 -0.80 15.57
CA LEU A 130 11.63 0.02 14.96
C LEU A 130 12.96 -0.74 14.80
N ALA A 131 13.42 -1.46 15.83
CA ALA A 131 14.66 -2.23 15.75
C ALA A 131 14.60 -3.26 14.61
N GLN A 132 13.48 -3.99 14.51
CA GLN A 132 13.26 -4.95 13.42
C GLN A 132 13.22 -4.28 12.05
N CYS A 133 12.62 -3.10 11.94
CA CYS A 133 12.59 -2.31 10.72
C CYS A 133 14.00 -1.88 10.30
N LEU A 134 14.79 -1.31 11.22
CA LEU A 134 16.16 -0.85 10.98
C LEU A 134 17.11 -1.99 10.62
N GLU A 135 16.98 -3.16 11.24
CA GLU A 135 17.76 -4.37 10.91
C GLU A 135 17.65 -4.70 9.41
N ARG A 136 16.46 -4.54 8.81
CA ARG A 136 16.25 -4.81 7.38
C ARG A 136 17.04 -3.90 6.46
N PHE A 137 17.24 -2.64 6.85
CA PHE A 137 18.06 -1.71 6.07
C PHE A 137 19.52 -2.14 6.01
N THR A 138 20.02 -2.88 7.01
CA THR A 138 21.41 -3.38 7.01
C THR A 138 21.64 -4.50 5.99
N HIS A 139 20.57 -5.10 5.47
CA HIS A 139 20.63 -6.20 4.50
C HIS A 139 20.37 -5.76 3.05
N LEU A 140 20.11 -4.46 2.81
CA LEU A 140 19.89 -3.98 1.46
C LEU A 140 21.20 -3.91 0.68
N ALA A 141 21.19 -4.39 -0.57
CA ALA A 141 22.30 -4.21 -1.50
C ALA A 141 22.43 -2.76 -2.01
N CYS A 142 21.32 -2.02 -2.04
CA CYS A 142 21.25 -0.61 -2.37
C CYS A 142 20.80 0.15 -1.12
N LEU A 143 21.65 1.04 -0.58
CA LEU A 143 21.37 1.80 0.65
C LEU A 143 20.87 3.22 0.36
N PRO A 144 20.07 3.82 1.26
CA PRO A 144 19.68 5.20 1.10
C PRO A 144 20.82 6.10 1.54
N GLN A 145 20.99 7.24 0.88
CA GLN A 145 21.95 8.24 1.34
C GLN A 145 21.53 8.91 2.66
N GLU A 146 20.26 8.82 3.05
CA GLU A 146 19.78 9.23 4.38
C GLU A 146 18.69 8.31 4.89
N LEU A 147 18.85 7.84 6.13
CA LEU A 147 17.83 7.15 6.89
C LEU A 147 17.48 7.98 8.13
N LEU A 148 16.25 8.47 8.18
CA LEU A 148 15.73 9.37 9.19
C LEU A 148 14.65 8.67 10.02
N VAL A 149 14.85 8.57 11.33
CA VAL A 149 13.82 8.11 12.27
C VAL A 149 13.21 9.33 12.95
N VAL A 150 11.90 9.52 12.74
CA VAL A 150 11.10 10.54 13.42
C VAL A 150 10.33 9.88 14.55
N ASP A 151 10.79 10.09 15.77
CA ASP A 151 10.19 9.60 17.01
C ASP A 151 9.10 10.57 17.48
N ASN A 152 7.85 10.16 17.30
CA ASN A 152 6.67 10.99 17.48
C ASN A 152 6.11 10.89 18.90
N ALA A 153 6.10 12.02 19.59
CA ALA A 153 5.65 12.20 20.97
C ALA A 153 6.12 11.06 21.90
N PRO A 154 7.45 10.81 21.99
CA PRO A 154 7.97 9.74 22.82
C PRO A 154 7.67 9.98 24.30
N LYS A 155 7.31 8.90 24.99
CA LYS A 155 7.08 8.91 26.45
C LYS A 155 8.38 8.76 27.25
N ASP A 156 9.41 8.17 26.64
CA ASP A 156 10.72 7.90 27.21
C ASP A 156 11.79 7.89 26.11
N ASP A 157 13.04 7.57 26.46
CA ASP A 157 14.16 7.55 25.51
C ASP A 157 14.34 6.19 24.79
N ALA A 158 13.43 5.22 24.95
CA ALA A 158 13.64 3.86 24.43
C ALA A 158 13.85 3.81 22.91
N THR A 159 13.07 4.59 22.14
CA THR A 159 13.25 4.71 20.68
C THR A 159 14.63 5.26 20.32
N LYS A 160 15.09 6.27 21.06
CA LYS A 160 16.39 6.91 20.85
C LYS A 160 17.54 5.94 21.11
N GLU A 161 17.43 5.11 22.15
CA GLU A 161 18.43 4.08 22.44
C GLU A 161 18.50 3.00 21.35
N VAL A 162 17.35 2.63 20.75
CA VAL A 162 17.34 1.73 19.59
C VAL A 162 18.09 2.37 18.41
N VAL A 163 17.79 3.62 18.05
CA VAL A 163 18.45 4.28 16.90
C VAL A 163 19.96 4.39 17.08
N ARG A 164 20.45 4.60 18.30
CA ARG A 164 21.90 4.66 18.59
C ARG A 164 22.66 3.37 18.27
N GLN A 165 21.98 2.23 18.16
CA GLN A 165 22.59 0.95 17.80
C GLN A 165 22.88 0.84 16.30
N PHE A 166 22.28 1.70 15.47
CA PHE A 166 22.41 1.65 14.01
C PHE A 166 23.22 2.85 13.49
N ALA A 167 24.42 2.57 12.97
CA ALA A 167 25.28 3.59 12.39
C ALA A 167 24.63 4.25 11.16
N GLY A 168 24.83 5.56 11.02
CA GLY A 168 24.29 6.31 9.87
C GLY A 168 22.79 6.64 9.94
N VAL A 169 22.09 6.20 11.00
CA VAL A 169 20.67 6.53 11.20
C VAL A 169 20.53 7.84 11.97
N ARG A 170 19.79 8.79 11.41
CA ARG A 170 19.56 10.09 12.02
C ARG A 170 18.29 10.07 12.85
N TYR A 171 18.41 10.34 14.15
CA TYR A 171 17.27 10.45 15.07
C TYR A 171 16.72 11.88 15.10
N VAL A 172 15.40 12.02 14.99
CA VAL A 172 14.67 13.28 15.18
C VAL A 172 13.52 13.05 16.15
N ARG A 173 13.41 13.92 17.14
CA ARG A 173 12.28 13.95 18.07
C ARG A 173 11.22 14.93 17.57
N GLU A 174 9.99 14.47 17.44
CA GLU A 174 8.82 15.29 17.14
C GLU A 174 7.91 15.35 18.38
N PRO A 175 7.82 16.46 19.12
CA PRO A 175 7.02 16.54 20.34
C PRO A 175 5.50 16.52 20.11
N GLN A 176 5.00 16.94 18.94
CA GLN A 176 3.58 17.02 18.67
C GLN A 176 3.05 15.67 18.17
N VAL A 177 2.04 15.12 18.87
CA VAL A 177 1.42 13.83 18.52
C VAL A 177 0.78 13.90 17.13
N GLY A 178 1.12 12.96 16.26
CA GLY A 178 0.55 12.84 14.92
C GLY A 178 1.48 12.14 13.93
N LEU A 179 0.95 11.18 13.17
CA LEU A 179 1.68 10.53 12.09
C LEU A 179 1.97 11.50 10.94
N ASP A 180 0.99 12.30 10.53
CA ASP A 180 1.16 13.28 9.47
C ASP A 180 2.03 14.46 9.95
N VAL A 181 1.98 14.79 11.25
CA VAL A 181 2.96 15.70 11.87
C VAL A 181 4.38 15.14 11.75
N ALA A 182 4.59 13.87 12.12
CA ALA A 182 5.89 13.21 12.00
C ALA A 182 6.37 13.12 10.55
N ARG A 183 5.48 12.80 9.61
CA ARG A 183 5.78 12.79 8.17
C ARG A 183 6.20 14.17 7.67
N ASN A 184 5.50 15.22 8.10
CA ASN A 184 5.83 16.60 7.76
C ASN A 184 7.21 17.00 8.29
N THR A 185 7.53 16.65 9.54
CA THR A 185 8.86 16.86 10.13
C THR A 185 9.94 16.11 9.36
N GLY A 186 9.69 14.85 9.00
CA GLY A 186 10.59 14.09 8.14
C GLY A 186 10.81 14.73 6.77
N ALA A 187 9.73 15.12 6.08
CA ALA A 187 9.80 15.75 4.76
C ALA A 187 10.58 17.07 4.76
N ARG A 188 10.40 17.90 5.80
CA ARG A 188 11.13 19.18 5.96
C ARG A 188 12.62 18.96 6.17
N LEU A 189 12.98 17.95 6.97
CA LEU A 189 14.37 17.66 7.34
C LEU A 189 15.10 16.78 6.33
N ALA A 190 14.38 16.10 5.43
CA ALA A 190 14.97 15.28 4.39
C ALA A 190 15.94 16.10 3.52
N HIS A 191 17.12 15.59 3.24
CA HIS A 191 18.14 16.31 2.46
C HIS A 191 18.09 16.01 0.95
N TYR A 192 17.57 14.85 0.55
CA TYR A 192 17.67 14.39 -0.83
C TYR A 192 16.42 14.70 -1.68
N PRO A 193 16.54 14.64 -3.03
CA PRO A 193 15.45 15.00 -3.94
C PRO A 193 14.23 14.09 -3.86
N VAL A 194 14.38 12.87 -3.34
CA VAL A 194 13.28 11.91 -3.14
C VAL A 194 13.14 11.63 -1.64
N VAL A 195 11.91 11.72 -1.14
CA VAL A 195 11.55 11.41 0.24
C VAL A 195 10.64 10.18 0.23
N ALA A 196 11.12 9.07 0.76
CA ALA A 196 10.37 7.83 0.89
C ALA A 196 9.88 7.63 2.32
N PHE A 197 8.66 7.14 2.49
CA PHE A 197 8.07 6.84 3.80
C PHE A 197 7.84 5.34 3.93
N VAL A 198 8.26 4.80 5.07
CA VAL A 198 8.01 3.41 5.48
C VAL A 198 7.53 3.42 6.93
N ASP A 199 6.48 2.66 7.22
CA ASP A 199 5.96 2.51 8.58
C ASP A 199 6.85 1.55 9.40
N ASP A 200 6.89 1.71 10.72
CA ASP A 200 7.71 0.87 11.60
C ASP A 200 7.24 -0.59 11.72
N ASP A 201 6.02 -0.90 11.30
CA ASP A 201 5.42 -2.24 11.27
C ASP A 201 5.41 -2.87 9.86
N VAL A 202 6.25 -2.34 8.97
CA VAL A 202 6.41 -2.81 7.59
C VAL A 202 7.80 -3.43 7.38
N THR A 203 7.83 -4.56 6.68
CA THR A 203 9.07 -5.18 6.18
C THR A 203 9.26 -4.84 4.70
N ILE A 204 10.42 -4.31 4.33
CA ILE A 204 10.75 -3.97 2.94
C ILE A 204 11.33 -5.17 2.18
N HIS A 205 11.05 -5.25 0.88
CA HIS A 205 11.75 -6.19 -0.02
C HIS A 205 13.18 -5.70 -0.32
N GLU A 206 14.12 -6.60 -0.62
CA GLU A 206 15.54 -6.25 -0.86
C GLU A 206 15.74 -5.26 -2.02
N ALA A 207 14.90 -5.37 -3.05
CA ALA A 207 14.89 -4.46 -4.20
C ALA A 207 14.08 -3.16 -3.97
N TRP A 208 13.43 -3.00 -2.81
CA TRP A 208 12.46 -1.91 -2.57
C TRP A 208 13.06 -0.53 -2.83
N LEU A 209 14.22 -0.24 -2.22
CA LEU A 209 14.81 1.10 -2.31
C LEU A 209 15.31 1.43 -3.72
N TYR A 210 15.90 0.45 -4.40
CA TYR A 210 16.28 0.60 -5.80
C TYR A 210 15.07 0.93 -6.68
N GLN A 211 13.97 0.17 -6.51
CA GLN A 211 12.73 0.40 -7.26
C GLN A 211 12.09 1.74 -6.94
N VAL A 212 12.23 2.23 -5.70
CA VAL A 212 11.84 3.60 -5.34
C VAL A 212 12.65 4.62 -6.13
N TRP A 213 13.98 4.53 -6.08
CA TRP A 213 14.86 5.47 -6.78
C TRP A 213 14.69 5.43 -8.31
N GLU A 214 14.58 4.22 -8.89
CA GLU A 214 14.38 3.98 -10.32
C GLU A 214 13.12 4.70 -10.83
N THR A 215 12.03 4.61 -10.06
CA THR A 215 10.75 5.26 -10.40
C THR A 215 10.89 6.78 -10.59
N PHE A 216 11.76 7.43 -9.83
CA PHE A 216 11.98 8.88 -9.91
C PHE A 216 13.00 9.30 -10.97
N GLN A 217 13.63 8.35 -11.68
CA GLN A 217 14.42 8.66 -12.88
C GLN A 217 13.55 9.22 -13.99
N ASP A 218 12.25 8.91 -14.01
CA ASP A 218 11.29 9.68 -14.81
C ASP A 218 11.04 11.04 -14.14
N PRO A 219 11.47 12.17 -14.74
CA PRO A 219 11.29 13.49 -14.17
C PRO A 219 9.81 13.90 -14.06
N LYS A 220 8.89 13.25 -14.78
CA LYS A 220 7.45 13.54 -14.71
C LYS A 220 6.82 13.01 -13.43
N VAL A 221 7.41 12.00 -12.80
CA VAL A 221 6.85 11.39 -11.59
C VAL A 221 7.07 12.31 -10.39
N ALA A 222 5.97 12.74 -9.80
CA ALA A 222 5.94 13.61 -8.64
C ALA A 222 5.80 12.80 -7.33
N ALA A 223 5.06 11.70 -7.37
CA ALA A 223 4.93 10.77 -6.27
C ALA A 223 4.86 9.33 -6.77
N MET A 224 5.21 8.39 -5.91
CA MET A 224 5.00 6.98 -6.14
C MET A 224 4.28 6.31 -4.98
N THR A 225 3.65 5.19 -5.32
CA THR A 225 3.21 4.18 -4.35
C THR A 225 3.65 2.81 -4.82
N GLY A 226 3.73 1.84 -3.92
CA GLY A 226 4.19 0.49 -4.26
C GLY A 226 3.26 -0.61 -3.80
N LEU A 227 3.61 -1.85 -4.18
CA LEU A 227 2.86 -3.03 -3.77
C LEU A 227 2.99 -3.26 -2.26
N VAL A 228 1.86 -3.56 -1.63
CA VAL A 228 1.79 -3.93 -0.22
C VAL A 228 1.16 -5.31 -0.12
N LEU A 229 1.91 -6.28 0.38
CA LEU A 229 1.48 -7.65 0.63
C LEU A 229 1.26 -7.87 2.13
N ALA A 230 0.40 -8.82 2.51
CA ALA A 230 0.33 -9.26 3.89
C ALA A 230 1.65 -9.90 4.32
N ALA A 231 2.16 -9.54 5.49
CA ALA A 231 3.30 -10.23 6.11
C ALA A 231 2.89 -11.59 6.69
N GLU A 232 1.64 -11.70 7.17
CA GLU A 232 1.08 -12.93 7.73
C GLU A 232 -0.46 -12.91 7.70
N LEU A 233 -1.05 -14.11 7.74
CA LEU A 233 -2.50 -14.34 7.74
C LEU A 233 -2.86 -15.45 8.74
N LYS A 234 -2.45 -15.30 9.99
CA LYS A 234 -2.63 -16.26 11.09
C LYS A 234 -3.91 -16.06 11.89
N SER A 235 -4.67 -14.99 11.63
CA SER A 235 -5.93 -14.73 12.31
C SER A 235 -7.07 -14.34 11.36
N GLU A 236 -8.31 -14.48 11.83
CA GLU A 236 -9.50 -14.04 11.12
C GLU A 236 -9.44 -12.53 10.79
N ALA A 237 -8.93 -11.71 11.71
CA ALA A 237 -8.85 -10.26 11.50
C ALA A 237 -7.90 -9.92 10.33
N GLN A 238 -6.73 -10.58 10.28
CA GLN A 238 -5.78 -10.41 9.19
C GLN A 238 -6.38 -10.85 7.85
N CYS A 239 -7.12 -11.96 7.82
CA CYS A 239 -7.81 -12.44 6.62
C CYS A 239 -8.95 -11.53 6.17
N ILE A 240 -9.75 -10.98 7.10
CA ILE A 240 -10.77 -9.98 6.79
C ILE A 240 -10.11 -8.76 6.16
N PHE A 241 -8.99 -8.29 6.73
CA PHE A 241 -8.27 -7.14 6.21
C PHE A 241 -7.74 -7.44 4.80
N GLU A 242 -7.00 -8.52 4.59
CA GLU A 242 -6.40 -8.82 3.30
C GLU A 242 -7.45 -9.06 2.20
N LYS A 243 -8.56 -9.75 2.50
CA LYS A 243 -9.57 -10.05 1.47
C LYS A 243 -10.51 -8.89 1.16
N HIS A 244 -10.64 -7.89 2.05
CA HIS A 244 -11.68 -6.86 1.92
C HIS A 244 -11.22 -5.41 2.12
N TRP A 245 -10.03 -5.19 2.66
CA TRP A 245 -9.44 -3.89 2.96
C TRP A 245 -8.00 -3.72 2.45
N SER A 246 -7.46 -4.75 1.78
CA SER A 246 -6.05 -4.81 1.40
C SER A 246 -5.53 -3.55 0.69
N PHE A 247 -4.27 -3.29 0.99
CA PHE A 247 -3.45 -2.27 0.37
C PHE A 247 -2.89 -2.70 -0.99
N ASN A 248 -3.00 -3.99 -1.33
CA ASN A 248 -2.61 -4.49 -2.65
C ASN A 248 -3.46 -3.80 -3.74
N ARG A 249 -2.77 -3.19 -4.74
CA ARG A 249 -3.38 -2.53 -5.90
C ARG A 249 -3.07 -3.26 -7.21
N GLY A 250 -2.61 -4.50 -7.16
CA GLY A 250 -2.31 -5.35 -8.30
C GLY A 250 -0.82 -5.37 -8.65
N PHE A 251 -0.48 -6.15 -9.67
CA PHE A 251 0.91 -6.47 -10.02
C PHE A 251 1.41 -5.71 -11.27
N LEU A 252 0.64 -4.70 -11.72
CA LEU A 252 0.91 -3.94 -12.94
C LEU A 252 1.26 -2.51 -12.59
N ASP A 253 2.24 -1.93 -13.29
CA ASP A 253 2.51 -0.50 -13.19
C ASP A 253 1.30 0.31 -13.64
N LYS A 254 1.03 1.41 -12.92
CA LYS A 254 -0.08 2.31 -13.24
C LYS A 254 0.36 3.75 -13.10
N THR A 255 0.04 4.56 -14.09
CA THR A 255 0.26 6.00 -14.03
C THR A 255 -1.07 6.71 -13.85
N PHE A 256 -1.15 7.57 -12.84
CA PHE A 256 -2.30 8.42 -12.55
C PHE A 256 -1.93 9.86 -12.86
N GLU A 257 -2.67 10.47 -13.79
CA GLU A 257 -2.41 11.82 -14.29
C GLU A 257 -3.70 12.67 -14.24
N ALA A 258 -3.61 13.87 -14.81
CA ALA A 258 -4.74 14.79 -14.95
C ALA A 258 -5.97 14.14 -15.60
N GLU A 259 -5.82 13.20 -16.54
CA GLU A 259 -6.97 12.54 -17.17
C GLU A 259 -7.74 11.63 -16.21
N PHE A 260 -7.03 10.86 -15.38
CA PHE A 260 -7.66 10.08 -14.31
C PHE A 260 -8.43 10.99 -13.36
N PHE A 261 -7.84 12.12 -12.97
CA PHE A 261 -8.49 13.09 -12.10
C PHE A 261 -9.75 13.70 -12.75
N ARG A 262 -9.65 14.21 -13.98
CA ARG A 262 -10.77 14.84 -14.72
C ARG A 262 -11.93 13.88 -14.94
N SER A 263 -11.64 12.65 -15.39
CA SER A 263 -12.67 11.63 -15.70
C SER A 263 -13.39 11.12 -14.44
N THR A 264 -12.75 11.18 -13.27
CA THR A 264 -13.33 10.73 -11.99
C THR A 264 -13.83 11.86 -11.10
N PHE A 265 -13.50 13.11 -11.41
CA PHE A 265 -13.81 14.30 -10.61
C PHE A 265 -15.28 14.40 -10.16
N ARG A 266 -16.22 14.24 -11.11
CA ARG A 266 -17.67 14.31 -10.85
C ARG A 266 -18.19 13.17 -9.96
N LYS A 267 -17.45 12.07 -9.85
CA LYS A 267 -17.77 10.89 -9.02
C LYS A 267 -17.07 10.92 -7.66
N GLY A 268 -16.16 11.88 -7.44
CA GLY A 268 -15.19 11.82 -6.34
C GLY A 268 -14.01 10.94 -6.76
N PRO A 269 -12.84 11.53 -7.08
CA PRO A 269 -11.67 10.76 -7.50
C PRO A 269 -11.32 9.67 -6.49
N PRO A 270 -11.22 8.39 -6.90
CA PRO A 270 -10.98 7.28 -5.99
C PRO A 270 -9.49 7.16 -5.65
N VAL A 271 -8.91 8.21 -5.08
CA VAL A 271 -7.47 8.34 -4.80
C VAL A 271 -6.93 7.27 -3.85
N TRP A 272 -7.76 6.67 -3.00
CA TRP A 272 -7.39 5.50 -2.20
C TRP A 272 -7.06 4.25 -3.02
N LYS A 273 -7.35 4.24 -4.33
CA LYS A 273 -6.95 3.18 -5.26
C LYS A 273 -5.52 3.34 -5.80
N ILE A 274 -4.88 4.46 -5.53
CA ILE A 274 -3.52 4.75 -6.01
C ILE A 274 -2.52 3.88 -5.26
N GLY A 275 -2.61 3.86 -3.92
CA GLY A 275 -1.76 3.01 -3.08
C GLY A 275 -2.14 3.08 -1.60
N ALA A 276 -1.15 2.93 -0.73
CA ALA A 276 -1.28 3.04 0.72
C ALA A 276 -0.08 3.81 1.29
N GLY A 277 -0.29 4.59 2.36
CA GLY A 277 0.78 5.35 3.01
C GLY A 277 1.92 4.51 3.61
N ALA A 278 1.72 3.20 3.75
CA ALA A 278 2.74 2.23 4.16
C ALA A 278 3.86 2.03 3.12
N ASN A 279 3.63 2.43 1.86
CA ASN A 279 4.61 2.31 0.78
C ASN A 279 4.42 3.44 -0.23
N MET A 280 5.03 4.59 0.09
CA MET A 280 4.95 5.79 -0.74
C MET A 280 6.26 6.57 -0.73
N ALA A 281 6.52 7.28 -1.81
CA ALA A 281 7.61 8.24 -1.88
C ALA A 281 7.22 9.44 -2.73
N PHE A 282 7.91 10.55 -2.55
CA PHE A 282 7.60 11.83 -3.18
C PHE A 282 8.87 12.50 -3.65
N ARG A 283 8.79 13.17 -4.79
CA ARG A 283 9.80 14.17 -5.14
C ARG A 283 9.68 15.30 -4.14
N LYS A 284 10.77 15.69 -3.49
CA LYS A 284 10.77 16.68 -2.40
C LYS A 284 10.12 18.00 -2.82
N SER A 285 10.35 18.44 -4.06
CA SER A 285 9.77 19.66 -4.62
C SER A 285 8.23 19.68 -4.67
N VAL A 286 7.57 18.52 -4.60
CA VAL A 286 6.10 18.44 -4.56
C VAL A 286 5.54 19.10 -3.31
N PHE A 287 6.21 18.96 -2.16
CA PHE A 287 5.74 19.56 -0.91
C PHE A 287 5.70 21.10 -0.96
N GLU A 288 6.54 21.73 -1.79
CA GLU A 288 6.56 23.18 -1.99
C GLU A 288 5.37 23.67 -2.84
N ASP A 289 4.94 22.87 -3.82
CA ASP A 289 3.83 23.26 -4.71
C ASP A 289 2.45 22.89 -4.15
N VAL A 290 2.32 21.70 -3.57
CA VAL A 290 1.02 21.20 -3.10
C VAL A 290 0.81 21.42 -1.61
N GLY A 291 1.87 21.66 -0.85
CA GLY A 291 1.88 21.73 0.61
C GLY A 291 2.14 20.38 1.28
N TYR A 292 2.31 20.40 2.59
CA TYR A 292 2.57 19.24 3.45
C TYR A 292 1.30 18.40 3.72
N PHE A 293 1.42 17.28 4.44
CA PHE A 293 0.26 16.46 4.84
C PHE A 293 -0.66 17.27 5.77
N ASP A 294 -1.98 17.14 5.57
CA ASP A 294 -2.98 17.84 6.40
C ASP A 294 -3.12 17.15 7.76
N GLU A 295 -2.57 17.77 8.80
CA GLU A 295 -2.57 17.29 10.19
C GLU A 295 -4.00 17.14 10.77
N LEU A 296 -5.03 17.73 10.16
CA LEU A 296 -6.43 17.48 10.55
C LEU A 296 -6.89 16.05 10.22
N LEU A 297 -6.26 15.40 9.24
CA LEU A 297 -6.58 14.05 8.79
C LEU A 297 -5.80 12.96 9.52
N ASP A 298 -4.95 13.36 10.45
CA ASP A 298 -4.04 12.48 11.17
C ASP A 298 -4.78 11.45 12.04
N ALA A 299 -4.07 10.37 12.40
CA ALA A 299 -4.52 9.31 13.28
C ALA A 299 -4.94 9.80 14.68
N GLY A 300 -4.33 10.89 15.16
CA GLY A 300 -4.71 11.58 16.40
C GLY A 300 -5.89 12.56 16.26
N ALA A 301 -6.33 12.85 15.04
CA ALA A 301 -7.34 13.87 14.74
C ALA A 301 -8.60 13.24 14.11
N ALA A 302 -8.79 13.37 12.79
CA ALA A 302 -9.93 12.79 12.09
C ALA A 302 -9.86 11.26 11.97
N GLY A 303 -8.66 10.67 11.99
CA GLY A 303 -8.46 9.23 12.19
C GLY A 303 -7.47 8.55 11.23
N CYS A 304 -7.38 8.95 9.96
CA CYS A 304 -6.44 8.47 8.92
C CYS A 304 -6.82 9.15 7.58
N ASN A 305 -6.04 8.98 6.50
CA ASN A 305 -6.25 9.47 5.11
C ASN A 305 -5.45 10.73 4.69
N GLY A 306 -4.43 11.15 5.45
CA GLY A 306 -3.50 12.19 4.98
C GLY A 306 -2.80 11.82 3.67
N ASP A 307 -2.52 10.53 3.46
CA ASP A 307 -1.95 9.97 2.22
C ASP A 307 -2.87 10.15 1.00
N SER A 308 -4.13 9.72 1.12
CA SER A 308 -5.14 9.83 0.08
C SER A 308 -5.45 11.29 -0.24
N GLU A 309 -5.46 12.16 0.77
CA GLU A 309 -5.63 13.60 0.56
C GLU A 309 -4.44 14.24 -0.16
N MET A 310 -3.22 13.87 0.21
CA MET A 310 -2.01 14.30 -0.49
C MET A 310 -2.07 13.92 -1.98
N TRP A 311 -2.40 12.66 -2.31
CA TRP A 311 -2.52 12.24 -3.72
C TRP A 311 -3.61 13.00 -4.47
N TYR A 312 -4.72 13.35 -3.81
CA TYR A 312 -5.75 14.21 -4.40
C TYR A 312 -5.16 15.57 -4.79
N ARG A 313 -4.44 16.23 -3.89
CA ARG A 313 -3.84 17.55 -4.17
C ARG A 313 -2.79 17.50 -5.27
N ILE A 314 -1.95 16.47 -5.27
CA ILE A 314 -0.95 16.24 -6.33
C ILE A 314 -1.63 16.13 -7.70
N LEU A 315 -2.64 15.27 -7.83
CA LEU A 315 -3.39 15.12 -9.09
C LEU A 315 -4.17 16.38 -9.46
N ALA A 316 -4.74 17.08 -8.49
CA ALA A 316 -5.48 18.31 -8.73
C ALA A 316 -4.58 19.46 -9.24
N LYS A 317 -3.28 19.40 -8.94
CA LYS A 317 -2.24 20.30 -9.47
C LYS A 317 -1.69 19.86 -10.83
N GLY A 318 -2.15 18.72 -11.36
CA GLY A 318 -1.75 18.20 -12.66
C GLY A 318 -0.46 17.36 -12.63
N HIS A 319 0.05 17.04 -11.45
CA HIS A 319 1.22 16.18 -11.30
C HIS A 319 0.89 14.70 -11.52
N THR A 320 1.93 13.93 -11.82
CA THR A 320 1.84 12.50 -12.11
C THR A 320 2.18 11.66 -10.88
N ILE A 321 1.35 10.66 -10.59
CA ILE A 321 1.62 9.66 -9.55
C ILE A 321 1.80 8.30 -10.22
N HIS A 322 2.86 7.60 -9.87
CA HIS A 322 3.14 6.27 -10.41
C HIS A 322 2.98 5.19 -9.34
N TYR A 323 2.25 4.13 -9.66
CA TYR A 323 2.20 2.91 -8.87
C TYR A 323 3.20 1.92 -9.45
N ASN A 324 4.30 1.66 -8.73
CA ASN A 324 5.32 0.69 -9.11
C ASN A 324 5.12 -0.60 -8.28
N PRO A 325 4.60 -1.69 -8.85
CA PRO A 325 4.38 -2.94 -8.12
C PRO A 325 5.68 -3.66 -7.72
N ARG A 326 6.84 -3.31 -8.29
CA ARG A 326 8.15 -3.89 -7.96
C ARG A 326 8.75 -3.28 -6.68
N ALA A 327 8.32 -2.09 -6.28
CA ALA A 327 8.64 -1.54 -4.97
C ALA A 327 7.73 -2.22 -3.92
N VAL A 328 8.15 -3.37 -3.39
CA VAL A 328 7.31 -4.20 -2.50
C VAL A 328 7.62 -3.99 -1.03
N VAL A 329 6.55 -3.95 -0.23
CA VAL A 329 6.63 -4.09 1.21
C VAL A 329 5.60 -5.11 1.74
N PHE A 330 5.87 -5.64 2.93
CA PHE A 330 5.02 -6.57 3.66
C PHE A 330 4.49 -5.89 4.91
N HIS A 331 3.17 -5.79 5.03
CA HIS A 331 2.50 -5.10 6.13
C HIS A 331 1.93 -6.10 7.15
N ALA A 332 2.22 -5.87 8.43
CA ALA A 332 1.66 -6.65 9.52
C ALA A 332 0.24 -6.18 9.85
N HIS A 333 -0.75 -7.00 9.52
CA HIS A 333 -2.16 -6.70 9.82
C HIS A 333 -2.47 -6.93 11.30
N ARG A 334 -3.46 -6.20 11.83
CA ARG A 334 -3.90 -6.36 13.23
C ARG A 334 -4.41 -7.79 13.45
N GLU A 335 -3.89 -8.45 14.49
CA GLU A 335 -4.26 -9.84 14.82
C GLU A 335 -5.68 -9.96 15.39
N GLY A 336 -6.10 -9.00 16.22
CA GLY A 336 -7.39 -9.04 16.91
C GLY A 336 -8.51 -8.31 16.17
N VAL A 337 -9.71 -8.87 16.25
CA VAL A 337 -10.91 -8.32 15.56
C VAL A 337 -11.33 -6.97 16.16
N GLN A 338 -11.08 -6.72 17.44
CA GLN A 338 -11.39 -5.43 18.06
C GLN A 338 -10.44 -4.31 17.59
N GLU A 339 -9.16 -4.62 17.47
CA GLU A 339 -8.14 -3.74 16.91
C GLU A 339 -8.44 -3.42 15.45
N LEU A 340 -8.83 -4.43 14.67
CA LEU A 340 -9.29 -4.26 13.30
C LEU A 340 -10.53 -3.35 13.22
N LYS A 341 -11.53 -3.55 14.08
CA LYS A 341 -12.72 -2.69 14.14
C LYS A 341 -12.34 -1.24 14.44
N ARG A 342 -11.44 -1.01 15.41
CA ARG A 342 -10.95 0.33 15.74
C ARG A 342 -10.21 0.97 14.56
N GLN A 343 -9.38 0.20 13.86
CA GLN A 343 -8.68 0.65 12.65
C GLN A 343 -9.67 1.04 11.55
N ILE A 344 -10.64 0.18 11.23
CA ILE A 344 -11.67 0.44 10.20
C ILE A 344 -12.55 1.63 10.58
N PHE A 345 -12.91 1.79 11.85
CA PHE A 345 -13.63 2.97 12.33
C PHE A 345 -12.85 4.26 12.01
N ASN A 346 -11.56 4.29 12.34
CA ASN A 346 -10.70 5.45 12.09
C ASN A 346 -10.50 5.70 10.58
N TYR A 347 -10.34 4.64 9.78
CA TYR A 347 -10.26 4.75 8.31
C TYR A 347 -11.51 5.38 7.73
N MET A 348 -12.70 4.91 8.14
CA MET A 348 -13.96 5.45 7.62
C MET A 348 -14.27 6.85 8.12
N ARG A 349 -13.88 7.17 9.36
CA ARG A 349 -13.99 8.52 9.93
C ARG A 349 -13.14 9.51 9.14
N GLY A 350 -11.85 9.20 8.98
CA GLY A 350 -10.93 10.05 8.24
C GLY A 350 -11.25 10.14 6.75
N HIS A 351 -11.68 9.05 6.12
CA HIS A 351 -12.11 9.03 4.72
C HIS A 351 -13.28 9.99 4.48
N THR A 352 -14.23 10.01 5.42
CA THR A 352 -15.37 10.93 5.36
C THR A 352 -14.93 12.38 5.50
N VAL A 353 -14.01 12.68 6.42
CA VAL A 353 -13.49 14.04 6.60
C VAL A 353 -12.72 14.49 5.36
N ALA A 354 -11.80 13.67 4.84
CA ALA A 354 -11.03 13.97 3.62
C ALA A 354 -11.95 14.25 2.41
N ALA A 355 -12.95 13.38 2.21
CA ALA A 355 -13.98 13.55 1.17
C ALA A 355 -14.74 14.90 1.28
N LEU A 356 -15.03 15.35 2.50
CA LEU A 356 -15.73 16.61 2.76
C LEU A 356 -14.81 17.84 2.61
N VAL A 357 -13.55 17.75 3.04
CA VAL A 357 -12.51 18.78 2.85
C VAL A 357 -12.26 18.98 1.35
N GLN A 358 -12.01 17.91 0.59
CA GLN A 358 -11.79 17.97 -0.86
C GLN A 358 -13.00 18.54 -1.61
N ARG A 359 -14.22 18.22 -1.17
CA ARG A 359 -15.44 18.85 -1.68
C ARG A 359 -15.47 20.35 -1.40
N GLN A 360 -15.03 20.81 -0.24
CA GLN A 360 -15.03 22.24 0.08
C GLN A 360 -14.08 23.02 -0.84
N HIS A 361 -12.90 22.48 -1.12
CA HIS A 361 -11.91 23.17 -1.94
C HIS A 361 -12.28 23.22 -3.43
N GLN A 362 -12.79 22.12 -4.01
CA GLN A 362 -12.98 22.03 -5.46
C GLN A 362 -14.36 21.53 -5.91
N ARG A 363 -15.28 21.25 -4.98
CA ARG A 363 -16.62 20.68 -5.27
C ARG A 363 -16.60 19.32 -5.99
N ALA A 364 -15.56 18.52 -5.76
CA ALA A 364 -15.50 17.14 -6.22
C ALA A 364 -16.73 16.32 -5.78
N GLY A 365 -17.08 15.29 -6.56
CA GLY A 365 -18.30 14.49 -6.42
C GLY A 365 -18.45 13.64 -5.15
N TYR A 366 -17.62 13.86 -4.13
CA TYR A 366 -17.54 13.04 -2.94
C TYR A 366 -18.83 12.94 -2.13
N LEU A 367 -19.69 13.96 -2.13
CA LEU A 367 -21.00 13.85 -1.47
C LEU A 367 -21.88 12.78 -2.12
N LYS A 368 -21.92 12.73 -3.45
CA LYS A 368 -22.67 11.70 -4.18
C LYS A 368 -22.08 10.31 -3.91
N TYR A 369 -20.75 10.22 -3.83
CA TYR A 369 -20.06 8.99 -3.46
C TYR A 369 -20.44 8.52 -2.05
N LEU A 370 -20.38 9.40 -1.04
CA LEU A 370 -20.73 9.04 0.34
C LEU A 370 -22.20 8.61 0.47
N ILE A 371 -23.12 9.28 -0.22
CA ILE A 371 -24.54 8.87 -0.26
C ILE A 371 -24.66 7.47 -0.87
N LYS A 372 -24.01 7.21 -2.01
CA LYS A 372 -24.03 5.89 -2.65
C LYS A 372 -23.43 4.81 -1.76
N LEU A 373 -22.32 5.11 -1.09
CA LEU A 373 -21.67 4.21 -0.14
C LEU A 373 -22.65 3.81 0.97
N PHE A 374 -23.32 4.80 1.58
CA PHE A 374 -24.26 4.57 2.68
C PHE A 374 -25.52 3.82 2.24
N VAL A 375 -26.20 4.31 1.20
CA VAL A 375 -27.53 3.80 0.78
C VAL A 375 -27.43 2.47 0.03
N VAL A 376 -26.38 2.26 -0.76
CA VAL A 376 -26.28 1.07 -1.62
C VAL A 376 -25.35 0.03 -1.02
N SER A 377 -24.14 0.41 -0.59
CA SER A 377 -23.14 -0.56 -0.15
C SER A 377 -23.45 -1.14 1.22
N TYR A 378 -23.75 -0.28 2.20
CA TYR A 378 -24.02 -0.72 3.57
C TYR A 378 -25.38 -1.40 3.71
N SER A 379 -26.43 -0.96 3.02
CA SER A 379 -27.72 -1.66 3.01
C SER A 379 -27.59 -3.08 2.44
N ARG A 380 -26.87 -3.26 1.32
CA ARG A 380 -26.58 -4.60 0.78
C ARG A 380 -25.76 -5.46 1.73
N SER A 381 -24.78 -4.85 2.40
CA SER A 381 -23.93 -5.57 3.36
C SER A 381 -24.68 -5.96 4.63
N ALA A 382 -25.63 -5.13 5.09
CA ALA A 382 -26.50 -5.45 6.21
C ALA A 382 -27.40 -6.66 5.90
N VAL A 383 -28.04 -6.67 4.73
CA VAL A 383 -28.87 -7.80 4.28
C VAL A 383 -28.05 -9.08 4.16
N LYS A 384 -26.88 -9.02 3.51
CA LYS A 384 -26.02 -10.21 3.33
C LYS A 384 -25.35 -10.70 4.63
N GLY A 385 -25.17 -9.82 5.61
CA GLY A 385 -24.59 -10.17 6.90
C GLY A 385 -25.60 -10.77 7.87
N PHE A 386 -26.89 -10.49 7.71
CA PHE A 386 -27.93 -10.96 8.61
C PHE A 386 -28.07 -12.50 8.60
N PRO A 387 -28.35 -13.15 9.75
CA PRO A 387 -28.47 -12.57 11.10
C PRO A 387 -27.15 -12.52 11.89
N ALA A 388 -26.13 -13.27 11.48
CA ALA A 388 -24.96 -13.54 12.33
C ALA A 388 -23.80 -12.54 12.17
N TYR A 389 -23.73 -11.84 11.03
CA TYR A 389 -22.67 -10.87 10.68
C TYR A 389 -21.24 -11.45 10.80
N ASN A 390 -21.05 -12.67 10.30
CA ASN A 390 -19.78 -13.40 10.36
C ASN A 390 -18.70 -12.83 9.42
N PHE A 391 -17.43 -13.15 9.72
CA PHE A 391 -16.25 -12.83 8.92
C PHE A 391 -16.23 -11.36 8.49
N ARG A 392 -16.28 -11.07 7.19
CA ARG A 392 -16.22 -9.70 6.63
C ARG A 392 -17.24 -8.74 7.22
N TYR A 393 -18.42 -9.23 7.61
CA TYR A 393 -19.51 -8.42 8.13
C TYR A 393 -19.33 -8.03 9.60
N ARG A 394 -18.38 -8.63 10.32
CA ARG A 394 -18.07 -8.24 11.72
C ARG A 394 -17.62 -6.78 11.82
N THR A 395 -17.06 -6.23 10.75
CA THR A 395 -16.55 -4.86 10.68
C THR A 395 -17.61 -3.84 10.25
N LEU A 396 -18.79 -4.27 9.79
CA LEU A 396 -19.81 -3.41 9.17
C LEU A 396 -20.22 -2.24 10.09
N TRP A 397 -20.47 -2.51 11.37
CA TRP A 397 -20.87 -1.47 12.31
C TRP A 397 -19.76 -0.45 12.54
N ALA A 398 -18.50 -0.88 12.63
CA ALA A 398 -17.36 0.03 12.74
C ALA A 398 -17.23 0.94 11.51
N GLN A 399 -17.54 0.42 10.32
CA GLN A 399 -17.55 1.21 9.09
C GLN A 399 -18.63 2.30 9.14
N ILE A 400 -19.87 1.92 9.48
CA ILE A 400 -21.02 2.83 9.53
C ILE A 400 -20.80 3.92 10.58
N THR A 401 -20.43 3.53 11.80
CA THR A 401 -20.21 4.50 12.89
C THR A 401 -19.00 5.39 12.61
N GLY A 402 -17.96 4.88 11.95
CA GLY A 402 -16.82 5.68 11.48
C GLY A 402 -17.26 6.78 10.52
N VAL A 403 -18.08 6.46 9.50
CA VAL A 403 -18.62 7.48 8.59
C VAL A 403 -19.42 8.55 9.32
N VAL A 404 -20.34 8.16 10.21
CA VAL A 404 -21.16 9.10 11.00
C VAL A 404 -20.28 9.99 11.88
N ALA A 405 -19.29 9.40 12.56
CA ALA A 405 -18.34 10.14 13.38
C ALA A 405 -17.51 11.13 12.53
N GLY A 406 -17.19 10.78 11.29
CA GLY A 406 -16.47 11.65 10.35
C GLY A 406 -17.29 12.88 9.97
N PHE A 407 -18.59 12.72 9.69
CA PHE A 407 -19.49 13.86 9.48
C PHE A 407 -19.57 14.77 10.70
N GLY A 408 -19.77 14.20 11.90
CA GLY A 408 -19.82 14.98 13.14
C GLY A 408 -18.52 15.74 13.41
N PHE A 409 -17.37 15.08 13.19
CA PHE A 409 -16.07 15.70 13.33
C PHE A 409 -15.87 16.86 12.34
N TYR A 410 -16.18 16.64 11.06
CA TYR A 410 -16.09 17.69 10.04
C TYR A 410 -16.95 18.89 10.39
N LEU A 411 -18.21 18.71 10.81
CA LEU A 411 -19.08 19.82 11.19
C LEU A 411 -18.53 20.63 12.38
N LYS A 412 -17.95 19.96 13.37
CA LYS A 412 -17.34 20.61 14.54
C LYS A 412 -16.12 21.47 14.16
N HIS A 413 -15.30 21.01 13.21
CA HIS A 413 -14.05 21.68 12.81
C HIS A 413 -14.19 22.58 11.58
N LYS A 414 -15.29 22.48 10.83
CA LYS A 414 -15.62 23.42 9.75
C LYS A 414 -15.86 24.84 10.28
N VAL A 415 -16.45 24.94 11.48
CA VAL A 415 -16.74 26.22 12.15
C VAL A 415 -15.46 26.94 12.58
N SER A 416 -14.39 26.21 12.90
CA SER A 416 -13.09 26.81 13.25
C SER A 416 -12.29 27.25 12.02
N GLN A 417 -12.36 26.53 10.90
CA GLN A 417 -11.69 26.94 9.66
C GLN A 417 -12.28 28.20 9.02
N GLY A 418 -13.57 28.49 9.23
CA GLY A 418 -14.21 29.73 8.76
C GLY A 418 -13.66 31.01 9.40
N LYS A 419 -12.88 30.92 10.48
CA LYS A 419 -12.21 32.07 11.13
C LYS A 419 -10.78 32.34 10.63
N ILE A 420 -10.20 31.47 9.80
CA ILE A 420 -8.80 31.59 9.35
C ILE A 420 -8.69 32.18 7.92
N THR A 421 -9.78 32.27 7.16
CA THR A 421 -9.85 32.92 5.83
C THR A 421 -10.29 34.40 5.86
N MET A 422 -9.97 35.13 6.92
CA MET A 422 -9.94 36.60 6.91
C MET A 422 -8.68 37.08 7.63
N LYS A 423 -7.54 37.02 6.95
CA LYS A 423 -6.44 37.96 7.10
C LYS A 423 -5.50 37.87 5.90
#